data_AF-A0A966KLE2-F1
#
_entry.id   AF-A0A966KLE2-F1
#
_cell.length_a   1.000
_cell.length_b   1.000
_cell.length_c   1.000
_cell.angle_alpha   90.00
_cell.angle_beta   90.00
_cell.angle_gamma   90.00
#
_symmetry.space_group_name_H-M   'P 1'
#
loop_
_entity.id
_entity.type
_entity.pdbx_description
1 polymer ?
#
loop_
_entity_poly.entity_id
_entity_poly.type
_entity_poly.pdbx_seq_one_letter_code
_entity_poly.pdbx_strand_id
1 'polypeptide(L)' 'MTTKPSVGIIMGSQSDWPTLKYSANILDEFDVTYETKIVSAHRTPDRLWEYGKS' A
#
# COMPACT_ATOMS: atom_id res chain seq x y z
N MET A 1 -7.77 -13.48 15.16
CA MET A 1 -8.00 -13.74 13.73
C MET A 1 -7.51 -12.50 13.00
N THR A 2 -6.41 -12.58 12.26
CA THR A 2 -5.91 -11.44 11.47
C THR A 2 -6.78 -11.30 10.23
N THR A 3 -7.54 -10.21 10.15
CA THR A 3 -8.34 -9.84 8.98
C THR A 3 -7.40 -9.55 7.81
N LYS A 4 -7.64 -10.17 6.65
CA LYS A 4 -6.92 -9.81 5.41
C LYS A 4 -7.22 -8.32 5.14
N PRO A 5 -6.22 -7.46 4.90
CA PRO A 5 -6.48 -6.06 4.59
C PRO A 5 -7.33 -5.97 3.33
N SER A 6 -8.35 -5.12 3.36
CA SER A 6 -9.29 -4.92 2.25
C SER A 6 -8.74 -3.96 1.20
N VAL A 7 -7.76 -3.14 1.57
CA VAL A 7 -7.14 -2.12 0.72
C VAL A 7 -5.61 -2.21 0.84
N GLY A 8 -4.92 -2.08 -0.29
CA GLY A 8 -3.47 -1.98 -0.32
C GLY A 8 -3.01 -0.63 -0.87
N ILE A 9 -2.25 0.13 -0.08
CA ILE A 9 -1.62 1.39 -0.48
C ILE A 9 -0.18 1.08 -0.85
N ILE A 10 0.13 1.06 -2.16
CA ILE A 10 1.50 0.88 -2.65
C ILE A 10 2.10 2.19 -3.14
N MET A 11 3.41 2.30 -2.96
CA MET A 11 4.17 3.49 -3.35
C MET A 11 5.51 3.13 -3.97
N GLY A 12 6.00 3.98 -4.88
CA GLY A 12 7.25 3.71 -5.60
C GLY A 12 8.49 3.93 -4.74
N SER A 13 8.39 4.77 -3.71
CA SER A 13 9.48 5.23 -2.86
C SER A 13 9.00 5.74 -1.50
N GLN A 14 9.92 5.85 -0.53
CA GLN A 14 9.60 6.47 0.76
C GLN A 14 9.22 7.95 0.62
N SER A 15 9.74 8.66 -0.39
CA SER A 15 9.41 10.06 -0.66
C SER A 15 7.97 10.29 -1.12
N ASP A 16 7.25 9.24 -1.52
CA ASP A 16 5.84 9.33 -1.88
C ASP A 16 4.93 9.32 -0.63
N TRP A 17 5.43 8.83 0.51
CA TRP A 17 4.65 8.68 1.74
C TRP A 17 4.01 9.95 2.28
N PRO A 18 4.68 11.13 2.27
CA PRO A 18 4.05 12.38 2.70
C PRO A 18 2.74 12.70 1.96
N THR A 19 2.58 12.23 0.72
CA THR A 19 1.35 12.36 -0.07
C THR A 19 0.38 11.21 0.23
N LEU A 20 0.84 9.96 0.22
CA LEU A 20 -0.05 8.79 0.33
C LEU A 20 -0.57 8.54 1.75
N LYS A 21 0.07 9.09 2.79
CA LYS A 21 -0.41 8.97 4.18
C LYS A 21 -1.83 9.54 4.37
N TYR A 22 -2.26 10.49 3.53
CA TYR A 22 -3.62 11.01 3.61
C TYR A 22 -4.67 9.97 3.21
N SER A 23 -4.34 9.04 2.31
CA SER A 23 -5.20 7.89 2.02
C SER A 23 -5.30 6.95 3.23
N ALA A 24 -4.18 6.69 3.90
CA ALA A 24 -4.16 5.86 5.11
C ALA A 24 -5.01 6.47 6.24
N ASN A 25 -4.87 7.78 6.49
CA ASN A 25 -5.66 8.48 7.51
C ASN A 25 -7.17 8.36 7.28
N ILE A 26 -7.62 8.45 6.02
CA ILE A 26 -9.04 8.31 5.69
C ILE A 26 -9.51 6.89 5.96
N LEU A 27 -8.71 5.87 5.62
CA LEU A 27 -9.07 4.48 5.90
C LEU A 27 -9.11 4.20 7.41
N ASP A 28 -8.21 4.79 8.19
CA ASP A 28 -8.25 4.73 9.66
C ASP A 28 -9.53 5.37 10.22
N GLU A 29 -9.96 6.53 9.70
CA GLU A 29 -11.18 7.22 10.14
C GLU A 29 -12.45 6.37 9.94
N PHE A 30 -12.48 5.57 8.88
CA PHE A 30 -13.60 4.69 8.56
C PHE A 30 -13.44 3.25 9.07
N ASP A 31 -12.42 2.96 9.87
CA ASP A 31 -12.10 1.62 10.38
C ASP A 31 -11.95 0.56 9.25
N VAL A 32 -11.37 0.98 8.11
CA VAL A 32 -11.10 0.10 6.98
C VAL A 32 -9.69 -0.46 7.10
N THR A 33 -9.56 -1.78 7.23
CA THR A 33 -8.24 -2.42 7.32
C THR A 33 -7.45 -2.28 6.01
N TYR A 34 -6.21 -1.81 6.10
CA TYR A 34 -5.31 -1.65 4.95
C TYR A 34 -3.88 -2.12 5.23
N GLU A 35 -3.08 -2.27 4.17
CA GLU A 35 -1.62 -2.40 4.26
C GLU A 35 -0.91 -1.31 3.46
N THR A 36 0.34 -0.99 3.85
CA THR A 36 1.21 -0.06 3.13
C THR A 36 2.50 -0.78 2.72
N LYS A 37 2.92 -0.64 1.46
CA LYS A 37 4.16 -1.26 0.94
C LYS A 37 4.89 -0.36 -0.05
N ILE A 38 6.22 -0.42 -0.04
CA ILE A 38 7.06 0.17 -1.11
C ILE A 38 7.24 -0.87 -2.22
N VAL A 39 6.62 -0.61 -3.36
CA VAL A 39 6.60 -1.46 -4.55
C VAL A 39 6.90 -0.57 -5.76
N SER A 40 8.18 -0.51 -6.15
CA SER A 40 8.63 0.34 -7.25
C SER A 40 8.50 -0.39 -8.58
N ALA A 41 7.70 0.16 -9.51
CA ALA A 41 7.56 -0.39 -10.86
C ALA A 41 8.90 -0.51 -11.61
N HIS A 42 9.79 0.48 -11.45
CA HIS A 42 11.05 0.53 -12.18
C HIS A 42 12.22 -0.15 -11.45
N ARG A 43 12.27 -0.07 -10.11
CA ARG A 43 13.41 -0.61 -9.34
C ARG A 43 13.19 -2.06 -8.91
N THR A 44 11.94 -2.48 -8.75
CA THR A 44 11.55 -3.83 -8.32
C THR A 44 10.34 -4.33 -9.11
N PRO A 45 10.45 -4.48 -10.45
CA PRO A 45 9.33 -4.86 -11.31
C PRO A 45 8.73 -6.22 -10.93
N ASP A 46 9.55 -7.19 -10.52
CA ASP A 46 9.07 -8.51 -10.09
C ASP A 46 8.19 -8.43 -8.83
N ARG A 47 8.59 -7.59 -7.85
CA ARG A 47 7.76 -7.34 -6.65
C ARG A 47 6.42 -6.71 -7.01
N LEU A 48 6.37 -5.83 -8.01
CA LEU A 48 5.11 -5.26 -8.50
C LEU A 48 4.21 -6.34 -9.10
N TRP A 49 4.79 -7.21 -9.92
CA TRP A 49 4.07 -8.31 -10.55
C TRP A 49 3.53 -9.33 -9.54
N GLU A 50 4.36 -9.71 -8.58
CA GLU A 50 3.95 -10.59 -7.46
C GLU A 50 2.83 -9.96 -6.65
N TYR A 51 2.96 -8.67 -6.30
CA TYR A 51 1.95 -7.94 -5.56
C TYR A 51 0.60 -7.89 -6.30
N GLY A 52 0.62 -7.59 -7.60
CA GLY A 52 -0.59 -7.49 -8.43
C GLY A 52 -1.35 -8.82 -8.62
N LYS A 53 -0.73 -9.96 -8.30
CA LYS A 53 -1.34 -11.29 -8.40
C LYS A 53 -1.92 -11.83 -7.08
N SER A 54 -1.75 -11.11 -5.98
CA SER A 54 -2.05 -11.57 -4.59
C SER A 54 -3.46 -11.27 -4.08
#